data_AF-A0A803NFZ3-F1
#
_entry.id   AF-A0A803NFZ3-F1
#
_cell.length_a   1.000
_cell.length_b   1.000
_cell.length_c   1.000
_cell.angle_alpha   90.00
_cell.angle_beta   90.00
_cell.angle_gamma   90.00
#
_symmetry.space_group_name_H-M   'P 1'
#
loop_
_entity.id
_entity.type
_entity.pdbx_description
1 polymer ?
#
loop_
_entity_poly.entity_id
_entity_poly.type
_entity_poly.pdbx_seq_one_letter_code
_entity_poly.pdbx_strand_id
1 'polypeptide(L)'
;MEDAQKVFDSLLKRDVFLWNVVIQGYAKWGPFVKAIGMYCRMRQSGLLPNNYTYIYVLKACGAMKDWKNGGVVHGHVVLSGLYSDLFVGNALVTFYSKCQEVNVSRKVFDGIAQKDIVSWNSMISGYVANGFVDEALEVFCTLLRDQTCCVNHSTLVSTLPACVQASGIRVGLWIHSYIIKSGMEVDSALSSGLISMYGNCGRVSIAREVFVQTRDKSLEVWSAMIKCDGMNGHANEAVEMFSRFLGFGLYPDGVMFLCLLSACSHAGMVEKGCQIFEKMEEYRVEKSHKHYACMVDLFGRAGFIDQAIEFIKNMPVQPGKDVYGALLSACRMHNNTELAEEIAKRLVLVDPNNARQYITMASLYEERGRWEEAARLRDELREKKIRKLTGTSSINRI
;
A
#
# COMPACT_ATOMS: atom_id res chain seq x y z
N MET A 1 -9.57 -3.65 -25.81
CA MET A 1 -10.81 -4.22 -25.22
C MET A 1 -12.07 -3.80 -25.96
N GLU A 2 -12.19 -2.53 -26.37
CA GLU A 2 -13.43 -2.06 -27.02
C GLU A 2 -13.71 -2.76 -28.36
N ASP A 3 -12.68 -3.03 -29.17
CA ASP A 3 -12.88 -3.78 -30.42
C ASP A 3 -13.25 -5.24 -30.19
N ALA A 4 -12.70 -5.86 -29.14
CA ALA A 4 -13.13 -7.20 -28.72
C ALA A 4 -14.61 -7.22 -28.31
N GLN A 5 -15.08 -6.17 -27.63
CA GLN A 5 -16.51 -6.03 -27.33
C GLN A 5 -17.35 -5.82 -28.59
N LYS A 6 -16.91 -5.02 -29.56
CA LYS A 6 -17.63 -4.85 -30.84
C LYS A 6 -17.80 -6.17 -31.59
N VAL A 7 -16.73 -6.97 -31.67
CA VAL A 7 -16.79 -8.32 -32.27
C VAL A 7 -17.75 -9.21 -31.48
N PHE A 8 -17.70 -9.18 -30.15
CA PHE A 8 -18.63 -9.93 -29.33
C PHE A 8 -20.10 -9.50 -29.53
N ASP A 9 -20.35 -8.19 -29.64
CA ASP A 9 -21.67 -7.62 -29.86
C ASP A 9 -22.22 -7.94 -31.27
N SER A 10 -21.36 -8.23 -32.27
CA SER A 10 -21.81 -8.65 -33.61
C SER A 10 -22.18 -10.14 -33.71
N LEU A 11 -21.86 -10.97 -32.71
CA LEU A 11 -22.18 -12.40 -32.72
C LEU A 11 -23.67 -12.66 -32.48
N LEU A 12 -24.27 -13.49 -33.35
CA LEU A 12 -25.68 -13.93 -33.26
C LEU A 12 -25.93 -14.91 -32.11
N LYS A 13 -24.93 -15.74 -31.77
CA LYS A 13 -24.97 -16.68 -30.64
C LYS A 13 -23.77 -16.43 -29.74
N ARG A 14 -24.02 -16.26 -28.45
CA ARG A 14 -23.00 -16.00 -27.43
C ARG A 14 -23.16 -17.06 -26.34
N ASP A 15 -22.19 -17.94 -26.22
CA ASP A 15 -22.16 -18.94 -25.15
C ASP A 15 -21.44 -18.40 -23.91
N VAL A 16 -21.50 -19.15 -22.81
CA VAL A 16 -20.88 -18.79 -21.53
C VAL A 16 -19.37 -18.53 -21.68
N PHE A 17 -18.70 -19.25 -22.58
CA PHE A 17 -17.28 -19.07 -22.85
C PHE A 17 -16.98 -17.67 -23.39
N LEU A 18 -17.69 -17.23 -24.43
CA LEU A 18 -17.50 -15.91 -25.03
C LEU A 18 -17.78 -14.78 -24.03
N TRP A 19 -18.83 -14.91 -23.20
CA TRP A 19 -19.09 -13.96 -22.12
C TRP A 19 -17.92 -13.90 -21.14
N ASN A 20 -17.39 -15.05 -20.72
CA ASN A 20 -16.27 -15.12 -19.79
C ASN A 20 -15.00 -14.49 -20.35
N VAL A 21 -14.72 -14.62 -21.66
CA VAL A 21 -13.56 -13.98 -22.31
C VAL A 21 -13.67 -12.45 -22.22
N VAL A 22 -14.84 -11.88 -22.53
CA VAL A 22 -15.01 -10.42 -22.50
C VAL A 22 -15.00 -9.89 -21.06
N ILE A 23 -15.66 -10.59 -20.13
CA ILE A 23 -15.65 -10.24 -18.70
C ILE A 23 -14.22 -10.32 -18.15
N GLN A 24 -13.47 -11.37 -18.47
CA GLN A 24 -12.07 -11.52 -18.08
C GLN A 24 -11.21 -10.38 -18.63
N GLY A 25 -11.38 -10.04 -19.91
CA GLY A 25 -10.64 -8.96 -20.55
C GLY A 25 -10.84 -7.63 -19.84
N TYR A 26 -12.08 -7.26 -19.54
CA TYR A 26 -12.37 -6.05 -18.77
C TYR A 26 -11.90 -6.14 -17.31
N ALA A 27 -11.98 -7.31 -16.67
CA ALA A 27 -11.51 -7.51 -15.29
C ALA A 27 -9.97 -7.49 -15.16
N LYS A 28 -9.24 -7.78 -16.23
CA LYS A 28 -7.77 -7.71 -16.27
C LYS A 28 -7.26 -6.30 -16.59
N TRP A 29 -7.82 -5.66 -17.61
CA TRP A 29 -7.26 -4.44 -18.19
C TRP A 29 -8.07 -3.18 -17.92
N GLY A 30 -9.27 -3.32 -17.34
CA GLY A 30 -10.21 -2.24 -17.19
C GLY A 30 -10.90 -1.84 -18.51
N PRO A 31 -11.90 -0.94 -18.44
CA PRO A 31 -12.50 -0.41 -17.22
C PRO A 31 -13.35 -1.45 -16.47
N PHE A 32 -13.15 -1.59 -15.15
CA PHE A 32 -13.76 -2.64 -14.32
C PHE A 32 -15.29 -2.60 -14.28
N VAL A 33 -15.89 -1.41 -14.39
CA VAL A 33 -17.34 -1.23 -14.47
C VAL A 33 -17.94 -1.96 -15.68
N LYS A 34 -17.22 -2.02 -16.81
CA LYS A 34 -17.67 -2.76 -18.00
C LYS A 34 -17.67 -4.27 -17.74
N ALA A 35 -16.75 -4.80 -16.92
CA ALA A 35 -16.78 -6.23 -16.54
C ALA A 35 -18.07 -6.59 -15.79
N ILE A 36 -18.48 -5.75 -14.82
CA ILE A 36 -19.74 -5.93 -14.10
C ILE A 36 -20.94 -5.75 -15.05
N GLY A 37 -20.90 -4.76 -15.94
CA GLY A 37 -21.94 -4.54 -16.94
C GLY A 37 -22.14 -5.76 -17.86
N MET A 38 -21.05 -6.36 -18.33
CA MET A 38 -21.10 -7.58 -19.15
C MET A 38 -21.66 -8.77 -18.38
N TYR A 39 -21.33 -8.92 -17.10
CA TYR A 39 -21.94 -9.91 -16.22
C TYR A 39 -23.45 -9.73 -16.06
N CYS A 40 -23.91 -8.49 -15.86
CA CYS A 40 -25.34 -8.19 -15.79
C CYS A 40 -26.05 -8.54 -17.11
N ARG A 41 -25.45 -8.18 -18.26
CA ARG A 41 -25.98 -8.53 -19.59
C ARG A 41 -26.04 -10.04 -19.84
N MET A 42 -25.02 -10.79 -19.41
CA MET A 42 -24.98 -12.26 -19.47
C MET A 42 -26.19 -12.87 -18.75
N ARG A 43 -26.46 -12.40 -17.52
CA ARG A 43 -27.59 -12.88 -16.71
C ARG A 43 -28.94 -12.49 -17.30
N GLN A 44 -29.07 -11.26 -17.80
CA GLN A 44 -30.28 -10.81 -18.50
C GLN A 44 -30.56 -11.61 -19.78
N SER A 45 -29.52 -12.19 -20.39
CA SER A 45 -29.66 -13.11 -21.54
C SER A 45 -30.08 -14.53 -21.14
N GLY A 46 -30.37 -14.78 -19.85
CA GLY A 46 -30.80 -16.08 -19.34
C GLY A 46 -29.67 -17.09 -19.13
N LEU A 47 -28.41 -16.70 -19.33
CA LEU A 47 -27.26 -17.59 -19.15
C LEU A 47 -26.81 -17.62 -17.68
N LEU A 48 -26.53 -18.83 -17.19
CA LEU A 48 -26.04 -19.04 -15.83
C LEU A 48 -24.53 -18.76 -15.75
N PRO A 49 -24.09 -17.86 -14.85
CA PRO A 49 -22.68 -17.69 -14.53
C PRO A 49 -22.07 -18.96 -13.94
N ASN A 50 -20.79 -19.21 -14.23
CA ASN A 50 -20.04 -20.32 -13.64
C ASN A 50 -18.90 -19.83 -12.73
N ASN A 51 -18.12 -20.75 -12.17
CA ASN A 51 -16.99 -20.44 -11.30
C ASN A 51 -16.00 -19.46 -11.93
N TYR A 52 -15.68 -19.60 -13.23
CA TYR A 52 -14.84 -18.65 -13.97
C TYR A 52 -15.47 -17.25 -14.06
N THR A 53 -16.78 -17.15 -14.31
CA THR A 53 -17.49 -15.86 -14.36
C THR A 53 -17.33 -15.12 -13.02
N TYR A 54 -17.62 -15.81 -11.91
CA TYR A 54 -17.62 -15.21 -10.58
C TYR A 54 -16.25 -14.70 -10.17
N ILE A 55 -15.17 -15.43 -10.47
CA ILE A 55 -13.79 -15.01 -10.17
C ILE A 55 -13.48 -13.64 -10.80
N TYR A 56 -13.82 -13.43 -12.08
CA TYR A 56 -13.51 -12.19 -12.78
C TYR A 56 -14.41 -11.03 -12.35
N VAL A 57 -15.68 -11.29 -12.07
CA VAL A 57 -16.59 -10.25 -11.58
C VAL A 57 -16.20 -9.80 -10.18
N LEU A 58 -15.90 -10.73 -9.27
CA LEU A 58 -15.40 -10.41 -7.92
C LEU A 58 -14.08 -9.64 -7.98
N LYS A 59 -13.18 -10.00 -8.91
CA LYS A 59 -11.95 -9.24 -9.16
C LYS A 59 -12.25 -7.78 -9.55
N ALA A 60 -13.22 -7.56 -10.44
CA ALA A 60 -13.63 -6.22 -10.85
C ALA A 60 -14.28 -5.43 -9.70
N CYS A 61 -15.19 -6.05 -8.93
CA CYS A 61 -15.79 -5.44 -7.74
C CYS A 61 -14.72 -5.04 -6.72
N GLY A 62 -13.76 -5.93 -6.44
CA GLY A 62 -12.67 -5.67 -5.50
C GLY A 62 -11.73 -4.57 -5.96
N ALA A 63 -11.44 -4.48 -7.27
CA ALA A 63 -10.64 -3.40 -7.83
C ALA A 63 -11.31 -2.02 -7.67
N MET A 64 -12.65 -1.98 -7.73
CA MET A 64 -13.43 -0.76 -7.51
C MET A 64 -13.79 -0.50 -6.04
N LYS A 65 -13.44 -1.43 -5.14
CA LYS A 65 -13.90 -1.44 -3.73
C LYS A 65 -15.42 -1.38 -3.59
N ASP A 66 -16.14 -1.96 -4.56
CA ASP A 66 -17.60 -1.96 -4.62
C ASP A 66 -18.16 -3.15 -3.83
N TRP A 67 -18.23 -2.97 -2.52
CA TRP A 67 -18.70 -4.00 -1.60
C TRP A 67 -20.16 -4.39 -1.86
N LYS A 68 -20.99 -3.46 -2.37
CA LYS A 68 -22.42 -3.68 -2.63
C LYS A 68 -22.62 -4.64 -3.79
N ASN A 69 -22.04 -4.35 -4.95
CA ASN A 69 -22.16 -5.22 -6.11
C ASN A 69 -21.46 -6.56 -5.88
N GLY A 70 -20.30 -6.58 -5.23
CA GLY A 70 -19.64 -7.83 -4.90
C GLY A 70 -20.40 -8.66 -3.86
N GLY A 71 -21.11 -8.04 -2.91
CA GLY A 71 -22.02 -8.74 -1.99
C GLY A 71 -23.20 -9.41 -2.70
N VAL A 72 -23.79 -8.73 -3.71
CA VAL A 72 -24.81 -9.33 -4.58
C VAL A 72 -24.25 -10.53 -5.35
N VAL A 73 -23.04 -10.40 -5.88
CA VAL A 73 -22.36 -11.49 -6.60
C VAL A 73 -22.08 -12.67 -5.67
N HIS A 74 -21.66 -12.42 -4.43
CA HIS A 74 -21.49 -13.47 -3.42
C HIS A 74 -22.83 -14.19 -3.14
N GLY A 75 -23.94 -13.47 -3.04
CA GLY A 75 -25.28 -14.08 -2.94
C GLY A 75 -25.57 -15.03 -4.12
N HIS A 76 -25.23 -14.62 -5.35
CA HIS A 76 -25.39 -15.49 -6.52
C HIS A 76 -24.46 -16.72 -6.50
N VAL A 77 -23.24 -16.60 -5.98
CA VAL A 77 -22.32 -17.73 -5.77
C VAL A 77 -22.96 -18.78 -4.86
N VAL A 78 -23.55 -18.35 -3.74
CA VAL A 78 -24.23 -19.23 -2.79
C VAL A 78 -25.42 -19.92 -3.46
N LEU A 79 -26.27 -19.17 -4.15
CA LEU A 79 -27.43 -19.72 -4.87
C LEU A 79 -27.06 -20.68 -6.00
N SER A 80 -25.87 -20.52 -6.59
CA SER A 80 -25.37 -21.39 -7.67
C SER A 80 -24.70 -22.67 -7.14
N GLY A 81 -24.63 -22.86 -5.82
CA GLY A 81 -23.94 -24.00 -5.21
C GLY A 81 -22.41 -23.94 -5.32
N LEU A 82 -21.83 -22.78 -5.66
CA LEU A 82 -20.39 -22.61 -5.90
C LEU A 82 -19.66 -22.01 -4.69
N TYR A 83 -20.31 -21.89 -3.53
CA TYR A 83 -19.68 -21.35 -2.32
C TYR A 83 -18.51 -22.22 -1.81
N SER A 84 -18.56 -23.53 -2.03
CA SER A 84 -17.50 -24.47 -1.68
C SER A 84 -16.42 -24.64 -2.76
N ASP A 85 -16.54 -23.95 -3.90
CA ASP A 85 -15.51 -23.97 -4.95
C ASP A 85 -14.27 -23.20 -4.46
N LEU A 86 -13.11 -23.87 -4.47
CA LEU A 86 -11.84 -23.34 -3.98
C LEU A 86 -11.46 -22.02 -4.67
N PHE A 87 -11.60 -21.94 -6.00
CA PHE A 87 -11.19 -20.77 -6.76
C PHE A 87 -12.13 -19.59 -6.51
N VAL A 88 -13.43 -19.85 -6.38
CA VAL A 88 -14.41 -18.83 -6.00
C VAL A 88 -14.19 -18.36 -4.56
N GLY A 89 -13.90 -19.27 -3.63
CA GLY A 89 -13.53 -18.95 -2.26
C GLY A 89 -12.32 -18.01 -2.18
N ASN A 90 -11.24 -18.33 -2.90
CA ASN A 90 -10.04 -17.49 -3.00
C ASN A 90 -10.34 -16.10 -3.59
N ALA A 91 -11.22 -16.02 -4.60
CA ALA A 91 -11.67 -14.75 -5.17
C ALA A 91 -12.50 -13.92 -4.18
N LEU A 92 -13.35 -14.55 -3.37
CA LEU A 92 -14.14 -13.90 -2.32
C LEU A 92 -13.25 -13.36 -1.18
N VAL A 93 -12.27 -14.12 -0.72
CA VAL A 93 -11.26 -13.66 0.27
C VAL A 93 -10.58 -12.40 -0.25
N THR A 94 -10.05 -12.44 -1.48
CA THR A 94 -9.38 -11.29 -2.09
C THR A 94 -10.32 -10.09 -2.26
N PHE A 95 -11.56 -10.33 -2.68
CA PHE A 95 -12.57 -9.28 -2.87
C PHE A 95 -12.88 -8.55 -1.56
N TYR A 96 -13.19 -9.28 -0.49
CA TYR A 96 -13.52 -8.68 0.80
C TYR A 96 -12.32 -7.96 1.41
N SER A 97 -11.11 -8.52 1.29
CA SER A 97 -9.89 -7.84 1.72
C SER A 97 -9.66 -6.51 1.00
N LYS A 98 -9.91 -6.43 -0.31
CA LYS A 98 -9.79 -5.17 -1.06
C LYS A 98 -10.84 -4.13 -0.69
N CYS A 99 -12.02 -4.58 -0.27
CA CYS A 99 -13.10 -3.72 0.24
C CYS A 99 -12.91 -3.30 1.70
N GLN A 100 -11.77 -3.63 2.33
CA GLN A 100 -11.48 -3.36 3.75
C GLN A 100 -12.41 -4.10 4.73
N GLU A 101 -13.12 -5.13 4.25
CA GLU A 101 -14.00 -6.00 5.05
C GLU A 101 -13.25 -7.25 5.51
N VAL A 102 -12.15 -7.05 6.23
CA VAL A 102 -11.19 -8.11 6.60
C VAL A 102 -11.83 -9.22 7.43
N ASN A 103 -12.78 -8.87 8.31
CA ASN A 103 -13.50 -9.85 9.12
C ASN A 103 -14.35 -10.80 8.26
N VAL A 104 -14.94 -10.31 7.18
CA VAL A 104 -15.70 -11.15 6.24
C VAL A 104 -14.75 -12.00 5.41
N SER A 105 -13.63 -11.42 4.96
CA SER A 105 -12.56 -12.16 4.27
C SER A 105 -12.06 -13.35 5.10
N ARG A 106 -11.79 -13.14 6.40
CA ARG A 106 -11.41 -14.20 7.34
C ARG A 106 -12.44 -15.32 7.43
N LYS A 107 -13.73 -14.97 7.58
CA LYS A 107 -14.82 -15.97 7.65
C LYS A 107 -14.93 -16.81 6.38
N VAL A 108 -14.77 -16.19 5.21
CA VAL A 108 -14.75 -16.92 3.93
C VAL A 108 -13.54 -17.85 3.89
N PHE A 109 -12.35 -17.35 4.24
CA PHE A 109 -11.12 -18.16 4.31
C PHE A 109 -11.29 -19.36 5.25
N ASP A 110 -11.87 -19.17 6.43
CA ASP A 110 -12.19 -20.25 7.37
C ASP A 110 -13.08 -21.33 6.75
N GLY A 111 -14.09 -20.91 6.00
CA GLY A 111 -15.04 -21.80 5.31
C GLY A 111 -14.46 -22.62 4.16
N ILE A 112 -13.25 -22.32 3.67
CA ILE A 112 -12.59 -23.13 2.63
C ILE A 112 -12.12 -24.45 3.26
N ALA A 113 -12.73 -25.57 2.86
CA ALA A 113 -12.49 -26.89 3.43
C ALA A 113 -11.05 -27.39 3.20
N GLN A 114 -10.55 -27.28 1.97
CA GLN A 114 -9.17 -27.62 1.60
C GLN A 114 -8.50 -26.37 1.05
N LYS A 115 -7.69 -25.73 1.89
CA LYS A 115 -6.96 -24.51 1.53
C LYS A 115 -5.74 -24.88 0.71
N ASP A 116 -5.56 -24.22 -0.42
CA ASP A 116 -4.33 -24.27 -1.21
C ASP A 116 -3.42 -23.09 -0.88
N ILE A 117 -2.21 -23.08 -1.44
CA ILE A 117 -1.25 -21.99 -1.22
C ILE A 117 -1.80 -20.62 -1.65
N VAL A 118 -2.72 -20.59 -2.63
CA VAL A 118 -3.39 -19.35 -3.07
C VAL A 118 -4.36 -18.84 -2.00
N SER A 119 -5.07 -19.73 -1.30
CA SER A 119 -5.93 -19.40 -0.15
C SER A 119 -5.13 -18.69 0.93
N TRP A 120 -4.00 -19.29 1.32
CA TRP A 120 -3.10 -18.75 2.35
C TRP A 120 -2.51 -17.40 1.93
N ASN A 121 -1.99 -17.30 0.71
CA ASN A 121 -1.40 -16.07 0.18
C ASN A 121 -2.43 -14.93 0.08
N SER A 122 -3.68 -15.24 -0.28
CA SER A 122 -4.79 -14.27 -0.35
C SER A 122 -5.11 -13.70 1.02
N MET A 123 -5.14 -14.53 2.06
CA MET A 123 -5.40 -14.07 3.43
C MET A 123 -4.23 -13.27 4.01
N ILE A 124 -2.99 -13.73 3.83
CA ILE A 124 -1.78 -13.01 4.26
C ILE A 124 -1.72 -11.63 3.61
N SER A 125 -1.83 -11.57 2.28
CA SER A 125 -1.85 -10.30 1.54
C SER A 125 -3.00 -9.41 1.96
N GLY A 126 -4.17 -10.01 2.21
CA GLY A 126 -5.37 -9.31 2.65
C GLY A 126 -5.19 -8.64 4.02
N TYR A 127 -4.55 -9.32 4.98
CA TYR A 127 -4.24 -8.74 6.29
C TYR A 127 -3.17 -7.65 6.19
N VAL A 128 -2.07 -7.91 5.48
CA VAL A 128 -0.99 -6.94 5.23
C VAL A 128 -1.49 -5.65 4.60
N ALA A 129 -2.35 -5.75 3.58
CA ALA A 129 -2.89 -4.59 2.87
C ALA A 129 -3.83 -3.74 3.74
N ASN A 130 -4.37 -4.31 4.82
CA ASN A 130 -5.27 -3.64 5.75
C ASN A 130 -4.62 -3.29 7.09
N GLY A 131 -3.30 -3.51 7.25
CA GLY A 131 -2.54 -3.15 8.45
C GLY A 131 -2.67 -4.11 9.64
N PHE A 132 -3.24 -5.31 9.43
CA PHE A 132 -3.38 -6.36 10.44
C PHE A 132 -2.16 -7.28 10.42
N VAL A 133 -1.02 -6.74 10.82
CA VAL A 133 0.28 -7.37 10.60
C VAL A 133 0.48 -8.63 11.45
N ASP A 134 0.02 -8.59 12.71
CA ASP A 134 0.15 -9.71 13.63
C ASP A 134 -0.67 -10.91 13.14
N GLU A 135 -1.90 -10.68 12.69
CA GLU A 135 -2.77 -11.70 12.09
C GLU A 135 -2.18 -12.27 10.80
N ALA A 136 -1.54 -11.43 9.97
CA ALA A 136 -0.84 -11.91 8.78
C ALA A 136 0.30 -12.90 9.12
N LEU A 137 1.10 -12.58 10.14
CA LEU A 137 2.19 -13.43 10.60
C LEU A 137 1.68 -14.69 11.31
N GLU A 138 0.55 -14.64 12.01
CA GLU A 138 -0.10 -15.81 12.59
C GLU A 138 -0.60 -16.77 11.52
N VAL A 139 -1.25 -16.26 10.46
CA VAL A 139 -1.67 -17.06 9.31
C VAL A 139 -0.46 -17.68 8.61
N PHE A 140 0.63 -16.94 8.44
CA PHE A 140 1.88 -17.48 7.89
C PHE A 140 2.46 -18.59 8.78
N CYS A 141 2.53 -18.39 10.11
CA CYS A 141 2.97 -19.44 11.04
C CYS A 141 2.09 -20.69 10.98
N THR A 142 0.78 -20.51 10.76
CA THR A 142 -0.17 -21.62 10.61
C THR A 142 0.11 -22.39 9.31
N LEU A 143 0.35 -21.68 8.19
CA LEU A 143 0.79 -22.30 6.94
C LEU A 143 2.09 -23.10 7.12
N LEU A 144 3.07 -22.61 7.88
CA LEU A 144 4.32 -23.34 8.13
C LEU A 144 4.13 -24.66 8.90
N ARG A 145 3.03 -24.79 9.64
CA ARG A 145 2.66 -26.01 10.37
C ARG A 145 1.78 -26.94 9.54
N ASP A 146 1.19 -26.43 8.46
CA ASP A 146 0.38 -27.20 7.53
C ASP A 146 1.29 -28.03 6.62
N GLN A 147 1.13 -29.36 6.67
CA GLN A 147 1.96 -30.29 5.89
C GLN A 147 1.48 -30.46 4.45
N THR A 148 0.32 -29.90 4.09
CA THR A 148 -0.30 -30.08 2.77
C THR A 148 0.16 -29.04 1.75
N CYS A 149 0.70 -27.91 2.22
CA CYS A 149 1.10 -26.79 1.38
C CYS A 149 2.55 -26.38 1.66
N CYS A 150 3.36 -26.25 0.61
CA CYS A 150 4.72 -25.74 0.71
C CYS A 150 4.75 -24.22 0.46
N VAL A 151 5.59 -23.52 1.22
CA VAL A 151 5.87 -22.10 1.00
C VAL A 151 6.53 -21.91 -0.37
N ASN A 152 5.91 -21.08 -1.21
CA ASN A 152 6.43 -20.74 -2.53
C ASN A 152 6.86 -19.27 -2.60
N HIS A 153 7.41 -18.88 -3.75
CA HIS A 153 7.85 -17.52 -4.02
C HIS A 153 6.77 -16.46 -3.69
N SER A 154 5.53 -16.67 -4.17
CA SER A 154 4.43 -15.74 -3.94
C SER A 154 4.06 -15.60 -2.46
N THR A 155 4.19 -16.66 -1.66
CA THR A 155 4.02 -16.60 -0.21
C THR A 155 5.04 -15.67 0.43
N LEU A 156 6.33 -15.82 0.08
CA LEU A 156 7.40 -15.00 0.66
C LEU A 156 7.24 -13.52 0.30
N VAL A 157 6.92 -13.22 -0.97
CA VAL A 157 6.63 -11.86 -1.43
C VAL A 157 5.42 -11.25 -0.69
N SER A 158 4.40 -12.06 -0.39
CA SER A 158 3.22 -11.61 0.35
C SER A 158 3.49 -11.38 1.85
N THR A 159 4.42 -12.14 2.45
CA THR A 159 4.73 -12.07 3.89
C THR A 159 5.81 -11.03 4.22
N LEU A 160 6.78 -10.77 3.34
CA LEU A 160 7.86 -9.81 3.60
C LEU A 160 7.38 -8.40 4.01
N PRO A 161 6.32 -7.83 3.39
CA PRO A 161 5.78 -6.55 3.84
C PRO A 161 5.22 -6.58 5.26
N ALA A 162 4.71 -7.73 5.73
CA ALA A 162 4.32 -7.90 7.13
C ALA A 162 5.55 -7.77 8.05
N CYS A 163 6.66 -8.40 7.68
CA CYS A 163 7.91 -8.31 8.42
C CYS A 163 8.45 -6.88 8.47
N VAL A 164 8.32 -6.13 7.37
CA VAL A 164 8.66 -4.71 7.30
C VAL A 164 7.80 -3.90 8.27
N GLN A 165 6.47 -4.06 8.23
CA GLN A 165 5.54 -3.27 9.04
C GLN A 165 5.66 -3.56 10.55
N ALA A 166 6.01 -4.80 10.94
CA ALA A 166 6.23 -5.18 12.33
C ALA A 166 7.70 -5.01 12.81
N SER A 167 8.62 -4.55 11.94
CA SER A 167 10.06 -4.61 12.19
C SER A 167 10.53 -6.02 12.65
N GLY A 168 9.90 -7.05 12.09
CA GLY A 168 9.98 -8.45 12.52
C GLY A 168 11.20 -9.19 11.99
N ILE A 169 12.40 -8.83 12.45
CA ILE A 169 13.67 -9.39 11.96
C ILE A 169 13.76 -10.92 12.04
N ARG A 170 13.12 -11.54 13.05
CA ARG A 170 13.16 -13.00 13.25
C ARG A 170 12.49 -13.76 12.10
N VAL A 171 11.30 -13.30 11.68
CA VAL A 171 10.57 -13.90 10.55
C VAL A 171 11.32 -13.62 9.25
N GLY A 172 11.85 -12.41 9.08
CA GLY A 172 12.66 -12.06 7.92
C GLY A 172 13.92 -12.92 7.76
N LEU A 173 14.64 -13.19 8.85
CA LEU A 173 15.79 -14.10 8.86
C LEU A 173 15.40 -15.54 8.55
N TRP A 174 14.25 -16.00 9.06
CA TRP A 174 13.72 -17.32 8.71
C TRP A 174 13.43 -17.41 7.21
N ILE A 175 12.76 -16.41 6.64
CA ILE A 175 12.44 -16.33 5.21
C ILE A 175 13.73 -16.38 4.38
N HIS A 176 14.71 -15.55 4.71
CA HIS A 176 15.98 -15.53 3.97
C HIS A 176 16.75 -16.86 4.10
N SER A 177 16.75 -17.46 5.29
CA SER A 177 17.36 -18.78 5.51
C SER A 177 16.64 -19.88 4.72
N TYR A 178 15.31 -19.82 4.63
CA TYR A 178 14.51 -20.75 3.84
C TYR A 178 14.86 -20.65 2.36
N ILE A 179 14.91 -19.45 1.79
CA ILE A 179 15.31 -19.19 0.39
C ILE A 179 16.65 -19.84 0.07
N ILE A 180 17.66 -19.61 0.92
CA ILE A 180 19.01 -20.17 0.74
C ILE A 180 18.97 -21.71 0.81
N LYS A 181 18.33 -22.27 1.84
CA LYS A 181 18.29 -23.73 2.07
C LYS A 181 17.48 -24.48 1.02
N SER A 182 16.42 -23.86 0.48
CA SER A 182 15.59 -24.47 -0.56
C SER A 182 16.20 -24.31 -1.96
N GLY A 183 17.28 -23.53 -2.12
CA GLY A 183 17.82 -23.17 -3.43
C GLY A 183 16.82 -22.41 -4.30
N MET A 184 15.91 -21.65 -3.69
CA MET A 184 14.89 -20.91 -4.43
C MET A 184 15.55 -19.77 -5.19
N GLU A 185 15.22 -19.63 -6.47
CA GLU A 185 15.68 -18.49 -7.27
C GLU A 185 15.08 -17.19 -6.73
N VAL A 186 15.95 -16.19 -6.53
CA VAL A 186 15.57 -14.88 -6.02
C VAL A 186 15.46 -13.91 -7.19
N ASP A 187 14.23 -13.58 -7.55
CA ASP A 187 13.95 -12.56 -8.55
C ASP A 187 13.99 -11.14 -7.94
N SER A 188 13.79 -10.14 -8.80
CA SER A 188 13.74 -8.74 -8.41
C SER A 188 12.68 -8.43 -7.32
N ALA A 189 11.52 -9.08 -7.35
CA ALA A 189 10.47 -8.84 -6.37
C ALA A 189 10.87 -9.35 -4.99
N LEU A 190 11.45 -10.54 -4.92
CA LEU A 190 11.93 -11.12 -3.66
C LEU A 190 13.15 -10.37 -3.12
N SER A 191 14.10 -9.99 -3.99
CA SER A 191 15.26 -9.17 -3.62
C SER A 191 14.86 -7.82 -3.05
N SER A 192 13.96 -7.08 -3.72
CA SER A 192 13.49 -5.78 -3.24
C SER A 192 12.74 -5.89 -1.90
N GLY A 193 11.97 -6.96 -1.70
CA GLY A 193 11.33 -7.29 -0.43
C GLY A 193 12.33 -7.56 0.69
N LEU A 194 13.38 -8.36 0.43
CA LEU A 194 14.44 -8.65 1.40
C LEU A 194 15.24 -7.40 1.78
N ILE A 195 15.64 -6.59 0.79
CA ILE A 195 16.34 -5.31 1.00
C ILE A 195 15.47 -4.40 1.89
N SER A 196 14.18 -4.27 1.57
CA SER A 196 13.25 -3.47 2.36
C SER A 196 13.12 -3.99 3.79
N MET A 197 13.02 -5.31 3.98
CA MET A 197 12.93 -5.94 5.30
C MET A 197 14.17 -5.66 6.15
N TYR A 198 15.36 -5.91 5.60
CA TYR A 198 16.62 -5.65 6.32
C TYR A 198 16.83 -4.16 6.59
N GLY A 199 16.51 -3.30 5.63
CA GLY A 199 16.59 -1.84 5.79
C GLY A 199 15.71 -1.32 6.93
N ASN A 200 14.46 -1.80 7.04
CA ASN A 200 13.55 -1.41 8.13
C ASN A 200 13.97 -1.99 9.49
N CYS A 201 14.81 -3.02 9.51
CA CYS A 201 15.38 -3.58 10.73
C CYS A 201 16.78 -3.01 11.05
N GLY A 202 17.23 -1.97 10.34
CA GLY A 202 18.55 -1.35 10.51
C GLY A 202 19.74 -2.24 10.12
N ARG A 203 19.52 -3.30 9.33
CA ARG A 203 20.57 -4.23 8.86
C ARG A 203 21.02 -3.88 7.44
N VAL A 204 21.50 -2.65 7.27
CA VAL A 204 21.88 -2.10 5.95
C VAL A 204 22.98 -2.91 5.26
N SER A 205 23.94 -3.46 6.01
CA SER A 205 25.00 -4.31 5.46
C SER A 205 24.44 -5.53 4.72
N ILE A 206 23.50 -6.25 5.34
CA ILE A 206 22.85 -7.43 4.73
C ILE A 206 21.99 -7.00 3.53
N ALA A 207 21.29 -5.88 3.64
CA ALA A 207 20.53 -5.33 2.51
C ALA A 207 21.44 -5.06 1.29
N ARG A 208 22.65 -4.49 1.52
CA ARG A 208 23.65 -4.25 0.48
C ARG A 208 24.19 -5.56 -0.11
N GLU A 209 24.42 -6.59 0.70
CA GLU A 209 24.82 -7.91 0.22
C GLU A 209 23.78 -8.52 -0.73
N VAL A 210 22.50 -8.50 -0.34
CA VAL A 210 21.38 -8.96 -1.19
C VAL A 210 21.32 -8.15 -2.49
N PHE A 211 21.48 -6.83 -2.41
CA PHE A 211 21.50 -5.96 -3.59
C PHE A 211 22.65 -6.34 -4.54
N VAL A 212 23.87 -6.50 -4.04
CA VAL A 212 25.04 -6.88 -4.86
C VAL A 212 24.82 -8.23 -5.55
N GLN A 213 24.33 -9.22 -4.82
CA GLN A 213 24.08 -10.58 -5.32
C GLN A 213 22.95 -10.66 -6.36
N THR A 214 22.03 -9.69 -6.37
CA THR A 214 20.93 -9.65 -7.35
C THR A 214 21.47 -9.42 -8.76
N ARG A 215 21.32 -10.37 -9.68
CA ARG A 215 21.85 -10.26 -11.05
C ARG A 215 21.10 -9.23 -11.89
N ASP A 216 19.78 -9.39 -11.98
CA ASP A 216 18.89 -8.49 -12.71
C ASP A 216 18.21 -7.52 -11.73
N LYS A 217 18.75 -6.30 -11.68
CA LYS A 217 18.28 -5.24 -10.77
C LYS A 217 17.25 -4.39 -11.50
N SER A 218 15.98 -4.73 -11.30
CA SER A 218 14.85 -3.88 -11.70
C SER A 218 14.84 -2.54 -10.98
N LEU A 219 14.01 -1.61 -11.46
CA LEU A 219 13.77 -0.31 -10.85
C LEU A 219 13.34 -0.43 -9.37
N GLU A 220 12.59 -1.48 -9.04
CA GLU A 220 12.12 -1.78 -7.69
C GLU A 220 13.28 -2.13 -6.75
N VAL A 221 14.28 -2.87 -7.24
CA VAL A 221 15.48 -3.24 -6.45
C VAL A 221 16.35 -2.01 -6.16
N TRP A 222 16.54 -1.14 -7.16
CA TRP A 222 17.25 0.13 -6.97
C TRP A 222 16.53 1.06 -6.00
N SER A 223 15.22 1.23 -6.17
CA SER A 223 14.40 2.06 -5.28
C SER A 223 14.40 1.53 -3.85
N ALA A 224 14.35 0.20 -3.67
CA ALA A 224 14.44 -0.42 -2.34
C ALA A 224 15.79 -0.12 -1.65
N MET A 225 16.91 -0.17 -2.39
CA MET A 225 18.23 0.12 -1.84
C MET A 225 18.39 1.61 -1.49
N ILE A 226 17.99 2.51 -2.39
CA ILE A 226 18.00 3.96 -2.14
C ILE A 226 17.15 4.31 -0.91
N LYS A 227 15.96 3.71 -0.80
CA LYS A 227 15.10 3.87 0.38
C LYS A 227 15.78 3.34 1.64
N CYS A 228 16.44 2.18 1.56
CA CYS A 228 17.19 1.57 2.66
C CYS A 228 18.31 2.48 3.17
N ASP A 229 19.12 3.05 2.27
CA ASP A 229 20.17 3.99 2.65
C ASP A 229 19.57 5.27 3.29
N GLY A 230 18.55 5.85 2.64
CA GLY A 230 17.89 7.07 3.12
C GLY A 230 17.24 6.96 4.49
N MET A 231 16.51 5.86 4.77
CA MET A 231 15.85 5.67 6.07
C MET A 231 16.82 5.40 7.22
N ASN A 232 18.06 4.98 6.91
CA ASN A 232 19.08 4.65 7.89
C ASN A 232 20.17 5.74 8.01
N GLY A 233 19.90 6.96 7.52
CA GLY A 233 20.80 8.11 7.66
C GLY A 233 21.95 8.18 6.65
N HIS A 234 22.00 7.28 5.67
CA HIS A 234 23.03 7.22 4.63
C HIS A 234 22.58 8.00 3.37
N ALA A 235 22.23 9.28 3.54
CA ALA A 235 21.64 10.07 2.47
C ALA A 235 22.61 10.32 1.30
N ASN A 236 23.91 10.45 1.58
CA ASN A 236 24.92 10.61 0.53
C ASN A 236 25.02 9.34 -0.34
N GLU A 237 24.99 8.17 0.29
CA GLU A 237 25.00 6.87 -0.38
C GLU A 237 23.72 6.68 -1.20
N ALA A 238 22.56 7.11 -0.70
CA ALA A 238 21.32 7.09 -1.48
C ALA A 238 21.44 7.91 -2.78
N VAL A 239 22.06 9.09 -2.72
CA VAL A 239 22.32 9.96 -3.90
C VAL A 239 23.38 9.36 -4.83
N GLU A 240 24.41 8.72 -4.29
CA GLU A 240 25.41 7.99 -5.08
C GLU A 240 24.77 6.81 -5.83
N MET A 241 23.90 6.04 -5.16
CA MET A 241 23.15 4.94 -5.76
C MET A 241 22.25 5.41 -6.90
N PHE A 242 21.60 6.58 -6.75
CA PHE A 242 20.86 7.21 -7.84
C PHE A 242 21.77 7.61 -9.01
N SER A 243 22.95 8.17 -8.73
CA SER A 243 23.90 8.55 -9.77
C SER A 243 24.40 7.33 -10.55
N ARG A 244 24.65 6.22 -9.85
CA ARG A 244 24.99 4.92 -10.46
C ARG A 244 23.84 4.36 -11.29
N PHE A 245 22.61 4.45 -10.79
CA PHE A 245 21.41 4.06 -11.53
C PHE A 245 21.29 4.81 -12.86
N LEU A 246 21.49 6.13 -12.85
CA LEU A 246 21.52 6.95 -14.07
C LEU A 246 22.68 6.58 -15.00
N GLY A 247 23.84 6.22 -14.44
CA GLY A 247 25.01 5.75 -15.20
C GLY A 247 24.77 4.47 -16.01
N PHE A 248 23.78 3.66 -15.62
CA PHE A 248 23.32 2.50 -16.41
C PHE A 248 22.32 2.86 -17.52
N GLY A 249 21.99 4.14 -17.70
CA GLY A 249 21.02 4.59 -18.70
C GLY A 249 19.57 4.26 -18.33
N LEU A 250 19.29 3.97 -17.05
CA LEU A 250 17.96 3.64 -16.57
C LEU A 250 17.15 4.91 -16.28
N TYR A 251 15.83 4.82 -16.46
CA TYR A 251 14.91 5.93 -16.23
C TYR A 251 14.27 5.85 -14.84
N PRO A 252 14.40 6.90 -14.01
CA PRO A 252 13.78 6.93 -12.69
C PRO A 252 12.28 7.18 -12.75
N ASP A 253 11.55 6.65 -11.78
CA ASP A 253 10.13 6.94 -11.58
C ASP A 253 9.88 7.83 -10.35
N GLY A 254 8.62 8.20 -10.13
CA GLY A 254 8.23 8.98 -8.96
C GLY A 254 8.56 8.29 -7.64
N VAL A 255 8.56 6.95 -7.57
CA VAL A 255 8.89 6.25 -6.32
C VAL A 255 10.35 6.44 -5.94
N MET A 256 11.27 6.36 -6.91
CA MET A 256 12.70 6.60 -6.68
C MET A 256 12.96 8.05 -6.24
N PHE A 257 12.37 9.03 -6.91
CA PHE A 257 12.49 10.43 -6.52
C PHE A 257 11.93 10.68 -5.11
N LEU A 258 10.80 10.08 -4.76
CA LEU A 258 10.25 10.16 -3.41
C LEU A 258 11.22 9.60 -2.35
N CYS A 259 11.89 8.48 -2.64
CA CYS A 259 12.89 7.89 -1.72
C CYS A 259 14.08 8.84 -1.51
N LEU A 260 14.56 9.48 -2.58
CA LEU A 260 15.66 10.45 -2.52
C LEU A 260 15.27 11.71 -1.75
N LEU A 261 14.09 12.29 -2.02
CA LEU A 261 13.62 13.48 -1.32
C LEU A 261 13.42 13.20 0.17
N SER A 262 12.91 12.02 0.52
CA SER A 262 12.81 11.59 1.92
C SER A 262 14.20 11.45 2.58
N ALA A 263 15.19 10.91 1.85
CA ALA A 263 16.57 10.82 2.35
C ALA A 263 17.18 12.21 2.58
N CYS A 264 17.03 13.13 1.63
CA CYS A 264 17.47 14.51 1.79
C CYS A 264 16.76 15.20 2.95
N SER A 265 15.46 14.97 3.13
CA SER A 265 14.67 15.53 4.24
C SER A 265 15.23 15.10 5.60
N HIS A 266 15.47 13.81 5.80
CA HIS A 266 16.02 13.29 7.05
C HIS A 266 17.44 13.77 7.33
N ALA A 267 18.25 13.99 6.30
CA ALA A 267 19.62 14.49 6.42
C ALA A 267 19.73 16.03 6.40
N GLY A 268 18.63 16.76 6.21
CA GLY A 268 18.65 18.23 6.10
C GLY A 268 19.37 18.76 4.85
N MET A 269 19.50 17.96 3.79
CA MET A 269 20.23 18.33 2.57
C MET A 269 19.37 19.18 1.63
N VAL A 270 19.07 20.43 2.03
CA VAL A 270 18.11 21.31 1.34
C VAL A 270 18.47 21.54 -0.13
N GLU A 271 19.72 21.95 -0.41
CA GLU A 271 20.17 22.23 -1.77
C GLU A 271 20.02 21.00 -2.68
N LYS A 272 20.42 19.82 -2.19
CA LYS A 272 20.33 18.58 -2.95
C LYS A 272 18.87 18.16 -3.17
N GLY A 273 18.02 18.32 -2.16
CA GLY A 273 16.59 18.04 -2.29
C GLY A 273 15.92 18.92 -3.35
N CYS A 274 16.23 20.22 -3.40
CA CYS A 274 15.73 21.13 -4.44
C CYS A 274 16.20 20.69 -5.83
N GLN A 275 17.50 20.40 -6.01
CA GLN A 275 18.04 19.91 -7.29
C GLN A 275 17.33 18.62 -7.75
N ILE A 276 17.11 17.67 -6.83
CA ILE A 276 16.44 16.40 -7.15
C ILE A 276 14.97 16.63 -7.53
N PHE A 277 14.28 17.55 -6.84
CA PHE A 277 12.88 17.88 -7.11
C PHE A 277 12.69 18.55 -8.49
N GLU A 278 13.61 19.42 -8.89
CA GLU A 278 13.61 20.06 -10.22
C GLU A 278 13.92 19.03 -11.31
N LYS A 279 14.91 18.17 -11.07
CA LYS A 279 15.35 17.12 -12.01
C LYS A 279 14.23 16.15 -12.42
N MET A 280 13.15 16.03 -11.64
CA MET A 280 11.97 15.24 -12.02
C MET A 280 11.38 15.67 -13.38
N GLU A 281 11.43 16.96 -13.71
CA GLU A 281 10.89 17.49 -14.96
C GLU A 281 11.70 17.02 -16.18
N GLU A 282 13.02 16.90 -16.04
CA GLU A 282 13.93 16.39 -17.08
C GLU A 282 13.55 14.96 -17.50
N TYR A 283 13.09 14.15 -16.55
CA TYR A 283 12.65 12.77 -16.78
C TYR A 283 11.15 12.63 -17.01
N ARG A 284 10.41 13.74 -17.13
CA ARG A 284 8.96 13.77 -17.32
C ARG A 284 8.18 13.03 -16.22
N VAL A 285 8.70 13.05 -15.00
CA VAL A 285 8.06 12.44 -13.84
C VAL A 285 7.13 13.46 -13.19
N GLU A 286 5.83 13.16 -13.13
CA GLU A 286 4.85 14.04 -12.53
C GLU A 286 5.03 14.16 -11.00
N LYS A 287 5.02 15.38 -10.50
CA LYS A 287 5.12 15.70 -9.07
C LYS A 287 3.80 15.40 -8.36
N SER A 288 3.67 14.20 -7.80
CA SER A 288 2.57 13.87 -6.89
C SER A 288 2.59 14.68 -5.57
N HIS A 289 1.46 14.75 -4.86
CA HIS A 289 1.36 15.38 -3.52
C HIS A 289 2.40 14.88 -2.51
N LYS A 290 2.86 13.63 -2.63
CA LYS A 290 3.88 13.07 -1.73
C LYS A 290 5.25 13.73 -1.91
N HIS A 291 5.62 14.08 -3.15
CA HIS A 291 6.88 14.77 -3.40
C HIS A 291 6.86 16.18 -2.79
N TYR A 292 5.76 16.91 -2.94
CA TYR A 292 5.58 18.21 -2.29
C TYR A 292 5.62 18.10 -0.76
N ALA A 293 4.99 17.07 -0.18
CA ALA A 293 5.06 16.84 1.27
C ALA A 293 6.49 16.58 1.75
N CYS A 294 7.30 15.83 0.99
CA CYS A 294 8.72 15.64 1.32
C CYS A 294 9.54 16.93 1.23
N MET A 295 9.26 17.81 0.26
CA MET A 295 9.93 19.12 0.18
C MET A 295 9.58 20.02 1.37
N VAL A 296 8.30 20.04 1.78
CA VAL A 296 7.88 20.78 2.98
C VAL A 296 8.50 20.19 4.25
N ASP A 297 8.58 18.87 4.37
CA ASP A 297 9.29 18.21 5.48
C ASP A 297 10.78 18.56 5.48
N LEU A 298 11.42 18.63 4.30
CA LEU A 298 12.83 19.00 4.15
C LEU A 298 13.10 20.44 4.61
N PHE A 299 12.35 21.42 4.10
CA PHE A 299 12.46 22.82 4.56
C PHE A 299 12.16 22.93 6.04
N GLY A 300 11.10 22.24 6.48
CA GLY A 300 10.62 22.23 7.84
C GLY A 300 11.64 21.71 8.84
N ARG A 301 12.28 20.56 8.57
CA ARG A 301 13.34 19.98 9.41
C ARG A 301 14.62 20.81 9.45
N ALA A 302 14.93 21.49 8.34
CA ALA A 302 16.09 22.36 8.24
C ALA A 302 15.86 23.76 8.86
N GLY A 303 14.66 24.03 9.41
CA GLY A 303 14.31 25.30 10.05
C GLY A 303 13.88 26.41 9.09
N PHE A 304 13.76 26.14 7.79
CA PHE A 304 13.35 27.11 6.79
C PHE A 304 11.81 27.20 6.67
N ILE A 305 11.13 27.53 7.76
CA ILE A 305 9.65 27.53 7.83
C ILE A 305 9.04 28.50 6.81
N ASP A 306 9.61 29.69 6.66
CA ASP A 306 9.09 30.69 5.71
C ASP A 306 9.19 30.19 4.26
N GLN A 307 10.29 29.52 3.92
CA GLN A 307 10.43 28.87 2.60
C GLN A 307 9.41 27.73 2.43
N ALA A 308 9.13 26.96 3.48
CA ALA A 308 8.10 25.92 3.44
C ALA A 308 6.70 26.51 3.18
N ILE A 309 6.35 27.63 3.81
CA ILE A 309 5.09 28.33 3.58
C ILE A 309 5.02 28.87 2.14
N GLU A 310 6.09 29.51 1.68
CA GLU A 310 6.14 30.07 0.33
C GLU A 310 6.07 28.97 -0.73
N PHE A 311 6.74 27.85 -0.50
CA PHE A 311 6.66 26.67 -1.35
C PHE A 311 5.23 26.13 -1.44
N ILE A 312 4.49 26.09 -0.33
CA ILE A 312 3.07 25.65 -0.30
C ILE A 312 2.19 26.59 -1.11
N LYS A 313 2.40 27.92 -1.03
CA LYS A 313 1.62 28.90 -1.81
C LYS A 313 1.82 28.76 -3.32
N ASN A 314 3.04 28.39 -3.73
CA ASN A 314 3.41 28.23 -5.13
C ASN A 314 3.11 26.84 -5.70
N MET A 315 2.46 25.96 -4.94
CA MET A 315 2.07 24.64 -5.44
C MET A 315 1.02 24.78 -6.57
N PRO A 316 1.19 24.05 -7.70
CA PRO A 316 0.19 24.05 -8.78
C PRO A 316 -1.08 23.28 -8.42
N VAL A 317 -1.08 22.59 -7.27
CA VAL A 317 -2.18 21.76 -6.78
C VAL A 317 -2.52 22.14 -5.34
N GLN A 318 -3.79 21.98 -4.96
CA GLN A 318 -4.25 22.27 -3.61
C GLN A 318 -3.49 21.39 -2.59
N PRO A 319 -2.95 21.95 -1.50
CA PRO A 319 -2.19 21.17 -0.52
C PRO A 319 -3.06 20.11 0.17
N GLY A 320 -2.60 18.86 0.11
CA GLY A 320 -3.26 17.74 0.78
C GLY A 320 -2.87 17.63 2.26
N LYS A 321 -3.49 16.66 2.95
CA LYS A 321 -3.23 16.37 4.37
C LYS A 321 -1.77 16.07 4.72
N ASP A 322 -1.02 15.45 3.80
CA ASP A 322 0.38 15.08 4.04
C ASP A 322 1.28 16.33 4.07
N VAL A 323 1.00 17.31 3.20
CA VAL A 323 1.74 18.58 3.12
C VAL A 323 1.53 19.41 4.39
N TYR A 324 0.27 19.60 4.79
CA TYR A 324 -0.01 20.31 6.04
C TYR A 324 0.46 19.53 7.27
N GLY A 325 0.44 18.20 7.24
CA GLY A 325 1.00 17.36 8.29
C GLY A 325 2.51 17.56 8.47
N ALA A 326 3.25 17.63 7.36
CA ALA A 326 4.69 17.94 7.37
C ALA A 326 4.97 19.33 7.93
N LEU A 327 4.24 20.36 7.47
CA LEU A 327 4.39 21.72 7.99
C LEU A 327 4.05 21.81 9.48
N LEU A 328 2.99 21.13 9.93
CA LEU A 328 2.63 21.09 11.35
C LEU A 328 3.73 20.46 12.20
N SER A 329 4.33 19.36 11.72
CA SER A 329 5.47 18.73 12.38
C SER A 329 6.65 19.69 12.48
N ALA A 330 6.96 20.42 11.42
CA ALA A 330 8.01 21.44 11.40
C ALA A 330 7.76 22.56 12.41
N CYS A 331 6.53 23.09 12.45
CA CYS A 331 6.15 24.14 13.40
C CYS A 331 6.35 23.68 14.84
N ARG A 332 6.01 22.43 15.16
CA ARG A 332 6.24 21.86 16.50
C ARG A 332 7.73 21.69 16.81
N MET A 333 8.53 21.17 15.87
CA MET A 333 9.97 21.00 16.06
C MET A 333 10.68 22.32 16.37
N HIS A 334 10.22 23.42 15.78
CA HIS A 334 10.79 24.76 15.95
C HIS A 334 9.99 25.68 16.88
N ASN A 335 9.07 25.13 17.67
CA ASN A 335 8.23 25.86 18.63
C ASN A 335 7.44 27.06 18.05
N ASN A 336 7.11 27.02 16.75
CA ASN A 336 6.22 28.00 16.11
C ASN A 336 4.75 27.65 16.38
N THR A 337 4.32 27.89 17.62
CA THR A 337 3.02 27.43 18.11
C THR A 337 1.83 28.13 17.45
N GLU A 338 1.97 29.38 17.01
CA GLU A 338 0.86 30.14 16.38
C GLU A 338 0.52 29.57 15.01
N LEU A 339 1.55 29.39 14.19
CA LEU A 339 1.41 28.75 12.89
C LEU A 339 0.94 27.30 13.03
N ALA A 340 1.43 26.56 14.04
CA ALA A 340 0.97 25.20 14.31
C ALA A 340 -0.56 25.13 14.55
N GLU A 341 -1.14 26.08 15.29
CA GLU A 341 -2.59 26.13 15.52
C GLU A 341 -3.36 26.41 14.22
N GLU A 342 -2.88 27.36 13.40
CA GLU A 342 -3.53 27.68 12.12
C GLU A 342 -3.54 26.47 11.17
N ILE A 343 -2.41 25.77 11.06
CA ILE A 343 -2.29 24.58 10.22
C ILE A 343 -3.12 23.42 10.76
N ALA A 344 -3.21 23.24 12.09
CA ALA A 344 -4.08 22.24 12.69
C ALA A 344 -5.56 22.47 12.36
N LYS A 345 -6.03 23.73 12.39
CA LYS A 345 -7.40 24.09 11.95
C LYS A 345 -7.64 23.72 10.49
N ARG A 346 -6.69 24.05 9.61
CA ARG A 346 -6.78 23.71 8.17
C ARG A 346 -6.80 22.19 7.93
N LEU A 347 -6.01 21.42 8.67
CA LEU A 347 -5.98 19.96 8.56
C LEU A 347 -7.34 19.33 8.83
N VAL A 348 -8.02 19.74 9.92
CA VAL A 348 -9.36 19.24 10.28
C VAL A 348 -10.38 19.54 9.19
N LEU A 349 -10.27 20.67 8.49
CA LEU A 349 -11.14 20.99 7.35
C LEU A 349 -10.85 20.11 6.13
N VAL A 350 -9.59 19.77 5.88
CA VAL A 350 -9.16 18.96 4.72
C VAL A 350 -9.46 17.47 4.90
N ASP A 351 -9.38 16.92 6.12
CA ASP A 351 -9.69 15.51 6.40
C ASP A 351 -10.53 15.36 7.69
N PRO A 352 -11.83 15.74 7.66
CA PRO A 352 -12.67 15.80 8.87
C PRO A 352 -12.91 14.46 9.57
N ASN A 353 -12.56 13.34 8.92
CA ASN A 353 -12.75 11.99 9.44
C ASN A 353 -11.46 11.39 10.03
N ASN A 354 -10.39 12.18 10.18
CA ASN A 354 -9.11 11.68 10.65
C ASN A 354 -8.89 11.95 12.14
N ALA A 355 -9.09 10.92 12.96
CA ALA A 355 -8.92 11.01 14.42
C ALA A 355 -7.57 11.58 14.86
N ARG A 356 -6.49 11.33 14.10
CA ARG A 356 -5.14 11.80 14.44
C ARG A 356 -5.09 13.34 14.45
N GLN A 357 -5.79 14.01 13.52
CA GLN A 357 -5.74 15.46 13.40
C GLN A 357 -6.43 16.16 14.58
N TYR A 358 -7.60 15.66 15.01
CA TYR A 358 -8.28 16.16 16.21
C TYR A 358 -7.43 15.98 17.47
N ILE A 359 -6.74 14.83 17.59
CA ILE A 359 -5.85 14.57 18.73
C ILE A 359 -4.66 15.54 18.72
N THR A 360 -4.01 15.75 17.57
CA THR A 360 -2.89 16.70 17.46
C THR A 360 -3.34 18.13 17.76
N MET A 361 -4.52 18.53 17.32
CA MET A 361 -5.08 19.85 17.60
C MET A 361 -5.42 20.02 19.09
N ALA A 362 -6.01 19.00 19.72
CA ALA A 362 -6.26 19.00 21.16
C ALA A 362 -4.96 19.10 21.97
N SER A 363 -3.90 18.38 21.58
CA SER A 363 -2.59 18.50 22.28
C SER A 363 -1.99 19.90 22.15
N LEU A 364 -2.14 20.57 21.00
CA LEU A 364 -1.67 21.95 20.83
C LEU A 364 -2.43 22.94 21.73
N TYR A 365 -3.72 22.72 21.97
CA TYR A 365 -4.49 23.52 22.92
C TYR A 365 -4.09 23.26 24.37
N GLU A 366 -3.81 21.99 24.73
CA GLU A 366 -3.30 21.63 26.05
C GLU A 366 -1.93 22.26 26.33
N GLU A 367 -1.02 22.23 25.35
CA GLU A 367 0.30 22.91 25.40
C GLU A 367 0.17 24.42 25.66
N ARG A 368 -0.97 25.03 25.29
CA ARG A 368 -1.30 26.46 25.50
C ARG A 368 -2.18 26.72 26.73
N GLY A 369 -2.48 25.70 27.54
CA GLY A 369 -3.38 25.81 28.69
C GLY A 369 -4.86 26.02 28.35
N ARG A 370 -5.25 25.83 27.09
CA ARG A 370 -6.63 25.99 26.58
C ARG A 370 -7.43 24.69 26.73
N TRP A 371 -7.58 24.23 27.97
CA TRP A 371 -8.15 22.92 28.30
C TRP A 371 -9.60 22.72 27.82
N GLU A 372 -10.42 23.77 27.81
CA GLU A 372 -11.82 23.70 27.37
C GLU A 372 -11.96 23.41 25.87
N GLU A 373 -11.06 23.93 25.04
CA GLU A 373 -11.10 23.70 23.58
C GLU A 373 -10.53 22.32 23.22
N ALA A 374 -9.52 21.87 23.96
CA ALA A 374 -9.04 20.49 23.87
C ALA A 374 -10.14 19.49 24.25
N ALA A 375 -10.90 19.77 25.32
CA ALA A 375 -12.03 18.93 25.74
C ALA A 375 -13.12 18.88 24.66
N ARG A 376 -13.53 20.04 24.11
CA ARG A 376 -14.51 20.13 23.02
C ARG A 376 -14.13 19.29 21.80
N LEU A 377 -12.87 19.35 21.36
CA LEU A 377 -12.40 18.53 20.22
C LEU A 377 -12.42 17.02 20.52
N ARG A 378 -12.11 16.62 21.75
CA ARG A 378 -12.16 15.21 22.17
C ARG A 378 -13.60 14.69 22.24
N ASP A 379 -14.56 15.53 22.65
CA ASP A 379 -15.98 15.19 22.63
C ASP A 379 -16.51 15.09 21.20
N GLU A 380 -16.17 16.03 20.31
CA GLU A 380 -16.52 15.97 18.88
C GLU A 380 -15.99 14.68 18.22
N LEU A 381 -14.76 14.27 18.55
CA LEU A 381 -14.18 13.02 18.08
C LEU A 381 -14.99 11.79 18.54
N ARG A 382 -15.51 11.82 19.78
CA ARG A 382 -16.34 10.73 20.35
C ARG A 382 -17.71 10.67 19.68
N GLU A 383 -18.33 11.82 19.45
CA GLU A 383 -19.65 11.93 18.80
C GLU A 383 -19.62 11.46 17.35
N LYS A 384 -18.57 11.81 16.59
CA LYS A 384 -18.41 11.38 15.20
C LYS A 384 -18.11 9.89 15.01
N LYS A 385 -17.96 9.11 16.10
CA LYS A 385 -17.59 7.67 16.08
C LYS A 385 -16.36 7.38 15.20
N ILE A 386 -15.45 8.34 15.05
CA ILE A 386 -14.26 8.16 14.24
C ILE A 386 -13.35 7.17 14.98
N ARG A 387 -13.13 5.99 14.38
CA ARG A 387 -12.29 4.94 14.98
C ARG A 387 -10.87 5.47 15.17
N LYS A 388 -10.37 5.40 16.41
CA LYS A 388 -8.93 5.51 16.66
C LYS A 388 -8.26 4.32 15.95
N LEU A 389 -7.37 4.57 15.00
CA LEU A 389 -6.38 3.57 14.64
C LEU A 389 -5.47 3.40 15.86
N THR A 390 -5.73 2.36 16.65
CA THR A 390 -4.83 1.93 17.72
C THR A 390 -3.54 1.46 17.06
N GLY A 391 -2.51 2.32 17.06
CA GLY A 391 -1.14 1.88 16.83
C GLY A 391 -0.72 1.06 18.04
N THR A 392 -0.72 -0.26 17.93
CA THR A 392 -0.10 -1.15 18.91
C THR A 392 1.40 -1.14 18.65
N SER A 393 2.12 -0.29 19.38
CA SER A 393 3.55 -0.46 19.57
C SER A 393 3.75 -1.64 20.51
N SER A 394 4.04 -2.82 19.97
CA SER A 394 4.44 -4.01 20.74
C SER A 394 5.86 -3.84 21.27
N ILE A 395 6.08 -2.86 22.15
CA ILE A 395 7.24 -2.85 23.04
C ILE A 395 6.82 -3.62 24.29
N ASN A 396 7.56 -4.69 24.58
CA ASN A 396 7.40 -5.65 25.67
C ASN A 396 6.48 -6.85 25.39
N ARG A 397 7.05 -7.91 24.80
CA ARG A 397 7.03 -9.24 25.40
C ARG A 397 8.40 -9.90 25.19
N ILE A 398 9.05 -10.15 26.32
CA ILE A 398 10.36 -10.79 26.53
C ILE A 398 10.38 -12.20 25.92
#